data_AF-A0A7S1YCY7-F1
#
_entry.id   AF-A0A7S1YCY7-F1
#
_cell.length_a   1.000
_cell.length_b   1.000
_cell.length_c   1.000
_cell.angle_alpha   90.00
_cell.angle_beta   90.00
_cell.angle_gamma   90.00
#
_symmetry.space_group_name_H-M   'P 1'
#
loop_
_entity.id
_entity.type
_entity.pdbx_description
1 polymer ?
#
loop_
_entity_poly.entity_id
_entity_poly.type
_entity_poly.pdbx_seq_one_letter_code
_entity_poly.pdbx_strand_id
1 'polypeptide(L)'
;ISKVQQVLPVIAASHVLDVMQLIAQSVFRAVGQPSAGVKFQLLATYLVGMPVGIALTFGAHMDTFGLWIGQLVGYAVLAALTIGWSIVRWQSLAEQAIADLDKEDRSEHEQQPLIGSESSKSYNTIPQSDMPQVIVVPPATASSVN
;
A
#
# COMPACT_ATOMS: atom_id res chain seq x y z
N ILE A 1 -48.34 9.48 -2.01
CA ILE A 1 -47.41 8.71 -2.89
C ILE A 1 -46.43 9.63 -3.65
N SER A 2 -46.79 10.85 -4.07
CA SER A 2 -45.91 11.73 -4.87
C SER A 2 -44.60 12.22 -4.18
N LYS A 3 -44.59 12.49 -2.86
CA LYS A 3 -43.37 13.00 -2.17
C LYS A 3 -42.23 11.99 -2.10
N VAL A 4 -42.54 10.69 -2.04
CA VAL A 4 -41.54 9.63 -1.93
C VAL A 4 -40.73 9.52 -3.23
N GLN A 5 -41.34 9.82 -4.38
CA GLN A 5 -40.71 9.70 -5.70
C GLN A 5 -39.63 10.78 -5.95
N GLN A 6 -39.71 11.94 -5.28
CA GLN A 6 -38.69 13.00 -5.38
C GLN A 6 -37.49 12.77 -4.44
N VAL A 7 -37.70 12.14 -3.28
CA VAL A 7 -36.61 11.93 -2.29
C VAL A 7 -35.78 10.68 -2.58
N LEU A 8 -36.38 9.66 -3.20
CA LEU A 8 -35.69 8.41 -3.58
C LEU A 8 -34.40 8.63 -4.37
N PRO A 9 -34.35 9.44 -5.45
CA PRO A 9 -33.12 9.64 -6.19
C PRO A 9 -32.03 10.34 -5.36
N VAL A 10 -32.40 11.29 -4.49
CA VAL A 10 -31.44 11.99 -3.62
C VAL A 10 -30.82 11.03 -2.60
N ILE A 11 -31.62 10.14 -2.02
CA ILE A 11 -31.16 9.12 -1.07
C ILE A 11 -30.28 8.07 -1.78
N ALA A 12 -30.67 7.62 -2.97
CA ALA A 12 -29.86 6.69 -3.76
C ALA A 12 -28.50 7.30 -4.10
N ALA A 13 -28.49 8.59 -4.45
CA ALA A 13 -27.29 9.34 -4.72
C ALA A 13 -26.40 9.42 -3.47
N SER A 14 -26.92 9.83 -2.31
CA SER A 14 -26.11 9.92 -1.08
C SER A 14 -25.50 8.58 -0.68
N HIS A 15 -26.22 7.47 -0.90
CA HIS A 15 -25.71 6.12 -0.67
C HIS A 15 -24.45 5.80 -1.48
N VAL A 16 -24.36 6.28 -2.73
CA VAL A 16 -23.15 6.09 -3.57
C VAL A 16 -21.94 6.77 -2.95
N LEU A 17 -22.13 7.98 -2.39
CA LEU A 17 -21.07 8.69 -1.69
C LEU A 17 -20.64 7.97 -0.40
N ASP A 18 -21.60 7.47 0.36
CA ASP A 18 -21.32 6.73 1.60
C ASP A 18 -20.50 5.47 1.32
N VAL A 19 -20.83 4.74 0.24
CA VAL A 19 -20.06 3.57 -0.19
C VAL A 19 -18.65 3.97 -0.65
N MET A 20 -18.50 5.06 -1.38
CA MET A 20 -17.17 5.59 -1.77
C MET A 20 -16.34 5.93 -0.53
N GLN A 21 -16.96 6.54 0.48
CA GLN A 21 -16.33 6.89 1.75
C GLN A 21 -15.86 5.66 2.52
N LEU A 22 -16.67 4.59 2.49
CA LEU A 22 -16.35 3.32 3.10
C LEU A 22 -15.15 2.65 2.41
N ILE A 23 -15.12 2.67 1.08
CA ILE A 23 -14.01 2.11 0.29
C ILE A 23 -12.72 2.89 0.56
N ALA A 24 -12.76 4.22 0.58
CA ALA A 24 -11.59 5.03 0.91
C ALA A 24 -11.02 4.67 2.29
N GLN A 25 -11.88 4.49 3.30
CA GLN A 25 -11.48 4.09 4.65
C GLN A 25 -10.95 2.65 4.74
N SER A 26 -11.44 1.74 3.91
CA SER A 26 -10.98 0.34 3.91
C SER A 26 -9.57 0.19 3.34
N VAL A 27 -9.23 0.96 2.30
CA VAL A 27 -7.88 0.99 1.70
C VAL A 27 -6.81 1.36 2.74
N PHE A 28 -7.09 2.31 3.64
CA PHE A 28 -6.14 2.68 4.69
C PHE A 28 -5.84 1.56 5.68
N ARG A 29 -6.82 0.70 5.96
CA ARG A 29 -6.62 -0.45 6.82
C ARG A 29 -5.84 -1.55 6.11
N ALA A 30 -5.98 -1.67 4.78
CA ALA A 30 -5.23 -2.61 3.96
C ALA A 30 -3.71 -2.32 3.94
N VAL A 31 -3.29 -1.07 4.15
CA VAL A 31 -1.87 -0.66 4.22
C VAL A 31 -1.19 -1.11 5.53
N GLY A 32 -1.91 -1.72 6.48
CA GLY A 32 -1.34 -2.23 7.73
C GLY A 32 -1.06 -1.15 8.78
N GLN A 33 -1.40 0.11 8.51
CA GLN A 33 -1.30 1.22 9.46
C GLN A 33 -2.62 1.99 9.59
N PRO A 34 -3.65 1.37 10.21
CA PRO A 34 -4.98 1.96 10.32
C PRO A 34 -4.98 3.28 11.09
N SER A 35 -4.09 3.44 12.08
CA SER A 35 -3.99 4.65 12.90
C SER A 35 -3.53 5.89 12.12
N ALA A 36 -2.66 5.73 11.12
CA ALA A 36 -2.22 6.85 10.29
C ALA A 36 -3.33 7.26 9.31
N GLY A 37 -3.98 6.28 8.67
CA GLY A 37 -5.06 6.55 7.72
C GLY A 37 -6.26 7.27 8.31
N VAL A 38 -6.69 6.90 9.52
CA VAL A 38 -7.79 7.60 10.22
C VAL A 38 -7.43 9.06 10.49
N LYS A 39 -6.19 9.35 10.90
CA LYS A 39 -5.72 10.72 11.16
C LYS A 39 -5.74 11.55 9.87
N PHE A 40 -5.21 11.03 8.78
CA PHE A 40 -5.20 11.75 7.50
C PHE A 40 -6.62 11.95 6.96
N GLN A 41 -7.50 10.95 7.04
CA GLN A 41 -8.89 11.07 6.62
C GLN A 41 -9.63 12.17 7.40
N LEU A 42 -9.47 12.19 8.72
CA LEU A 42 -10.05 13.24 9.58
C LEU A 42 -9.47 14.59 9.23
N LEU A 43 -8.15 14.70 9.10
CA LEU A 43 -7.49 15.97 8.80
C LEU A 43 -7.92 16.54 7.44
N ALA A 44 -7.90 15.73 6.38
CA ALA A 44 -8.26 16.16 5.03
C ALA A 44 -9.74 16.54 4.94
N THR A 45 -10.62 15.70 5.51
CA THR A 45 -12.07 15.94 5.44
C THR A 45 -12.48 17.12 6.32
N TYR A 46 -11.85 17.32 7.48
CA TYR A 46 -12.24 18.36 8.41
C TYR A 46 -11.61 19.72 8.09
N LEU A 47 -10.31 19.76 7.73
CA LEU A 47 -9.63 21.02 7.42
C LEU A 47 -9.94 21.56 6.03
N VAL A 48 -10.25 20.69 5.06
CA VAL A 48 -10.47 21.10 3.67
C VAL A 48 -11.88 20.73 3.21
N GLY A 49 -12.29 19.47 3.41
CA GLY A 49 -13.59 18.99 2.93
C GLY A 49 -14.78 19.77 3.49
N MET A 50 -14.84 19.99 4.81
CA MET A 50 -15.90 20.76 5.46
C MET A 50 -15.94 22.23 5.04
N PRO A 51 -14.86 23.02 5.13
CA PRO A 51 -14.92 24.43 4.75
C PRO A 51 -15.21 24.61 3.26
N VAL A 52 -14.66 23.75 2.39
CA VAL A 52 -14.96 23.79 0.95
C VAL A 52 -16.41 23.41 0.70
N GLY A 53 -16.92 22.36 1.33
CA GLY A 53 -18.32 21.93 1.19
C GLY A 53 -19.32 22.99 1.65
N ILE A 54 -19.09 23.58 2.84
CA ILE A 54 -19.92 24.67 3.37
C ILE A 54 -19.83 25.89 2.44
N ALA A 55 -18.62 26.28 2.01
CA ALA A 55 -18.42 27.41 1.11
C ALA A 55 -19.12 27.20 -0.24
N LEU A 56 -19.14 25.99 -0.79
CA LEU A 56 -19.82 25.70 -2.05
C LEU A 56 -21.34 25.65 -1.90
N THR A 57 -21.85 25.07 -0.81
CA THR A 57 -23.29 24.99 -0.55
C THR A 57 -23.88 26.39 -0.35
N PHE A 58 -23.25 27.25 0.45
CA PHE A 58 -23.75 28.61 0.71
C PHE A 58 -23.29 29.64 -0.31
N GLY A 59 -22.09 29.51 -0.88
CA GLY A 59 -21.53 30.47 -1.83
C GLY A 59 -22.06 30.29 -3.25
N ALA A 60 -22.30 29.05 -3.70
CA ALA A 60 -22.79 28.76 -5.05
C ALA A 60 -24.28 28.39 -5.09
N HIS A 61 -24.99 28.37 -3.95
CA HIS A 61 -26.39 27.93 -3.83
C HIS A 61 -26.67 26.56 -4.48
N MET A 62 -25.66 25.66 -4.49
CA MET A 62 -25.77 24.33 -5.09
C MET A 62 -26.40 23.28 -4.16
N ASP A 63 -27.00 23.70 -3.04
CA ASP A 63 -27.62 22.84 -2.03
C ASP A 63 -26.77 21.59 -1.72
N THR A 64 -27.32 20.41 -2.00
CA THR A 64 -26.70 19.10 -1.79
C THR A 64 -25.48 18.91 -2.68
N PHE A 65 -25.48 19.36 -3.93
CA PHE A 65 -24.34 19.18 -4.84
C PHE A 65 -23.06 19.87 -4.36
N GLY A 66 -23.17 20.96 -3.61
CA GLY A 66 -22.02 21.62 -3.00
C GLY A 66 -21.28 20.72 -2.00
N LEU A 67 -22.05 19.96 -1.21
CA LEU A 67 -21.52 18.99 -0.26
C LEU A 67 -20.80 17.83 -0.96
N TRP A 68 -21.33 17.39 -2.10
CA TRP A 68 -20.78 16.30 -2.89
C TRP A 68 -19.39 16.64 -3.43
N ILE A 69 -19.24 17.85 -3.97
CA ILE A 69 -17.97 18.32 -4.49
C ILE A 69 -16.98 18.55 -3.33
N GLY A 70 -17.44 19.10 -2.20
CA GLY A 70 -16.60 19.21 -0.99
C GLY A 70 -16.03 17.86 -0.54
N GLN A 71 -16.84 16.80 -0.62
CA GLN A 71 -16.43 15.44 -0.28
C GLN A 71 -15.40 14.87 -1.28
N LEU A 72 -15.61 15.08 -2.58
CA LEU A 72 -14.66 14.65 -3.63
C LEU A 72 -13.30 15.35 -3.48
N VAL A 73 -13.31 16.65 -3.19
CA VAL A 73 -12.08 17.43 -2.92
C VAL A 73 -11.38 16.90 -1.67
N GLY A 74 -12.13 16.58 -0.61
CA GLY A 74 -11.58 15.94 0.60
C GLY A 74 -10.85 14.63 0.29
N TYR A 75 -11.41 13.77 -0.57
CA TYR A 75 -10.73 12.54 -0.99
C TYR A 75 -9.50 12.80 -1.86
N ALA A 76 -9.55 13.79 -2.76
CA ALA A 76 -8.40 14.14 -3.58
C ALA A 76 -7.22 14.59 -2.71
N VAL A 77 -7.49 15.43 -1.70
CA VAL A 77 -6.47 15.86 -0.72
C VAL A 77 -5.94 14.68 0.08
N LEU A 78 -6.83 13.80 0.55
CA LEU A 78 -6.43 12.61 1.28
C LEU A 78 -5.55 11.67 0.43
N ALA A 79 -5.91 11.45 -0.83
CA ALA A 79 -5.13 10.67 -1.78
C ALA A 79 -3.75 11.31 -1.98
N ALA A 80 -3.68 12.63 -2.14
CA ALA A 80 -2.41 13.34 -2.27
C ALA A 80 -1.53 13.20 -1.02
N LEU A 81 -2.09 13.37 0.18
CA LEU A 81 -1.37 13.20 1.44
C LEU A 81 -0.82 11.78 1.61
N THR A 82 -1.59 10.79 1.17
CA THR A 82 -1.26 9.37 1.40
C THR A 82 -0.27 8.84 0.37
N ILE A 83 -0.36 9.32 -0.88
CA ILE A 83 0.69 9.14 -1.88
C ILE A 83 1.99 9.80 -1.41
N GLY A 84 1.94 11.04 -0.92
CA GLY A 84 3.11 11.73 -0.38
C GLY A 84 3.75 10.99 0.78
N TRP A 85 2.94 10.53 1.73
CA TRP A 85 3.41 9.71 2.86
C TRP A 85 4.02 8.37 2.41
N SER A 86 3.41 7.72 1.42
CA SER A 86 3.93 6.47 0.84
C SER A 86 5.32 6.69 0.24
N ILE A 87 5.52 7.74 -0.57
CA ILE A 87 6.82 8.05 -1.19
C ILE A 87 7.92 8.25 -0.14
N VAL A 88 7.64 9.02 0.91
CA VAL A 88 8.59 9.26 2.01
C VAL A 88 8.94 7.95 2.74
N ARG A 89 7.94 7.10 2.98
CA ARG A 89 8.14 5.79 3.62
C ARG A 89 9.02 4.88 2.76
N TRP A 90 8.79 4.83 1.45
CA TRP A 90 9.59 4.02 0.52
C TRP A 90 11.05 4.45 0.49
N GLN A 91 11.33 5.75 0.50
CA GLN A 91 12.71 6.26 0.59
C GLN A 91 13.39 5.84 1.89
N SER A 92 12.69 6.00 3.01
CA SER A 92 13.21 5.60 4.32
C SER A 92 13.43 4.08 4.43
N LEU A 93 12.57 3.27 3.81
CA LEU A 93 12.74 1.81 3.76
C LEU A 93 13.93 1.40 2.88
N ALA A 94 14.12 2.08 1.74
CA ALA A 94 15.26 1.84 0.85
C ALA A 94 16.59 2.16 1.55
N GLU A 95 16.65 3.27 2.28
CA GLU A 95 17.85 3.66 3.03
C GLU A 95 18.17 2.70 4.18
N GLN A 96 17.15 2.22 4.89
CA GLN A 96 17.32 1.18 5.92
C GLN A 96 17.80 -0.14 5.31
N ALA A 97 17.25 -0.56 4.17
CA ALA A 97 17.67 -1.79 3.49
C ALA A 97 19.15 -1.71 3.04
N ILE A 98 19.59 -0.56 2.53
CA ILE A 98 21.00 -0.35 2.15
C ILE A 98 21.89 -0.35 3.39
N ALA A 99 21.48 0.29 4.48
CA ALA A 99 22.25 0.34 5.72
C ALA A 99 22.35 -1.04 6.41
N ASP A 100 21.36 -1.91 6.24
CA ASP A 100 21.42 -3.27 6.77
C ASP A 100 22.30 -4.19 5.91
N LEU A 101 22.30 -4.01 4.57
CA LEU A 101 23.27 -4.69 3.69
C LEU A 101 24.73 -4.30 4.01
N ASP A 102 25.01 -3.01 4.28
CA ASP A 102 26.37 -2.56 4.66
C ASP A 102 26.84 -3.13 6.01
N LYS A 103 25.92 -3.39 6.94
CA LYS A 103 26.23 -4.06 8.20
C LYS A 103 26.49 -5.55 8.02
N GLU A 104 25.73 -6.21 7.14
CA GLU A 104 25.93 -7.62 6.78
C GLU A 104 27.34 -7.80 6.16
N ASP A 105 27.70 -7.00 5.14
CA ASP A 105 29.01 -7.00 4.49
C ASP A 105 30.15 -6.71 5.48
N ARG A 106 29.98 -5.74 6.38
CA ARG A 106 30.96 -5.42 7.43
C ARG A 106 31.12 -6.57 8.43
N SER A 107 30.04 -7.25 8.77
CA SER A 107 30.07 -8.39 9.71
C SER A 107 30.68 -9.66 9.09
N GLU A 108 30.54 -9.88 7.77
CA GLU A 108 31.28 -10.92 7.04
C GLU A 108 32.78 -10.62 6.98
N HIS A 109 33.18 -9.36 6.82
CA HIS A 109 34.58 -8.95 6.82
C HIS A 109 35.27 -9.03 8.19
N GLU A 110 34.52 -8.83 9.29
CA GLU A 110 35.05 -8.98 10.66
C GLU A 110 35.07 -10.45 11.14
N GLN A 111 34.25 -11.34 10.53
CA GLN A 111 34.21 -12.78 10.79
C GLN A 111 35.01 -13.65 9.81
N GLN A 112 35.92 -13.09 9.00
CA GLN A 112 36.93 -13.87 8.28
C GLN A 112 38.26 -13.96 9.07
N PRO A 113 38.42 -14.87 10.05
CA PRO A 113 39.72 -15.45 10.32
C PRO A 113 39.98 -16.52 9.24
N LEU A 114 40.82 -16.21 8.26
CA LEU A 114 41.53 -17.13 7.35
C LEU A 114 40.80 -18.43 6.91
N ILE A 115 39.53 -18.38 6.52
CA ILE A 115 38.84 -19.50 5.85
C ILE A 115 39.23 -19.54 4.36
N GLY A 116 40.53 -19.51 4.08
CA GLY A 116 41.08 -19.58 2.72
C GLY A 116 41.89 -20.85 2.47
N SER A 117 42.32 -21.56 3.51
CA SER A 117 43.27 -22.67 3.38
C SER A 117 42.77 -24.05 3.85
N GLU A 118 41.62 -24.15 4.53
CA GLU A 118 41.11 -25.46 5.02
C GLU A 118 40.02 -26.09 4.15
N SER A 119 39.16 -25.29 3.50
CA SER A 119 38.02 -25.84 2.71
C SER A 119 38.47 -26.58 1.43
N SER A 120 39.59 -26.16 0.82
CA SER A 120 40.16 -26.85 -0.34
C SER A 120 40.70 -28.25 -0.02
N LYS A 121 41.06 -28.53 1.24
CA LYS A 121 41.58 -29.84 1.66
C LYS A 121 40.46 -30.86 1.90
N SER A 122 39.27 -30.41 2.28
CA SER A 122 38.13 -31.29 2.57
C SER A 122 37.36 -31.74 1.34
N TYR A 123 37.32 -30.92 0.27
CA TYR A 123 36.68 -31.33 -1.01
C TYR A 123 37.44 -32.43 -1.75
N ASN A 124 38.77 -32.52 -1.58
CA ASN A 124 39.60 -33.54 -2.23
C ASN A 124 39.63 -34.89 -1.49
N THR A 125 38.76 -35.11 -0.49
CA THR A 125 38.72 -36.38 0.27
C THR A 125 37.31 -36.94 0.45
N ILE A 126 36.42 -36.70 -0.51
CA ILE A 126 35.11 -37.36 -0.54
C ILE A 126 35.21 -38.61 -1.44
N PRO A 127 35.05 -39.85 -0.91
CA PRO A 127 34.91 -41.03 -1.73
C PRO A 127 33.65 -40.91 -2.60
N GLN A 128 33.81 -41.15 -3.90
CA GLN A 128 32.81 -40.96 -4.95
C GLN A 128 31.68 -42.01 -4.93
N SER A 129 31.17 -42.41 -3.76
CA SER A 129 30.15 -43.46 -3.62
C SER A 129 28.78 -42.99 -3.14
N ASP A 130 28.63 -41.76 -2.63
CA ASP A 130 27.34 -41.25 -2.14
C ASP A 130 27.02 -39.85 -2.70
N MET A 131 26.72 -39.77 -4.00
CA MET A 131 26.00 -38.60 -4.52
C MET A 131 24.50 -38.81 -4.33
N PRO A 132 23.79 -37.99 -3.52
CA PRO A 132 22.34 -37.96 -3.55
C PRO A 132 21.87 -37.41 -4.90
N GLN A 133 20.94 -38.12 -5.53
CA GLN A 133 20.37 -37.75 -6.83
C GLN A 133 19.74 -36.36 -6.74
N VAL A 134 20.24 -35.41 -7.54
CA VAL A 134 19.63 -34.11 -7.74
C VAL A 134 18.25 -34.33 -8.36
N ILE A 135 17.20 -34.14 -7.57
CA ILE A 135 15.82 -34.12 -8.08
C ILE A 135 15.67 -32.84 -8.90
N VAL A 136 15.91 -32.96 -10.20
CA VAL A 136 15.59 -31.91 -11.17
C VAL A 136 14.07 -31.77 -11.19
N VAL A 137 13.56 -30.65 -10.69
CA VAL A 137 12.14 -30.29 -10.79
C VAL A 137 11.80 -30.14 -12.29
N PRO A 138 10.81 -30.87 -12.83
CA PRO A 138 10.46 -30.74 -14.23
C PRO A 138 9.78 -29.37 -14.50
N PRO A 139 10.13 -28.66 -15.58
CA PRO A 139 9.48 -27.41 -15.95
C PRO A 139 8.03 -27.65 -16.36
N ALA A 140 7.17 -26.71 -15.99
CA ALA A 140 5.72 -26.73 -16.18
C ALA A 140 5.32 -27.15 -17.61
N THR A 141 4.37 -28.08 -17.68
CA THR A 141 3.71 -28.59 -18.88
C THR A 141 3.12 -27.45 -19.72
N ALA A 142 3.83 -27.10 -20.79
CA ALA A 142 3.24 -26.36 -21.90
C ALA A 142 2.20 -27.26 -22.59
N SER A 143 0.93 -26.89 -22.45
CA SER A 143 -0.18 -27.44 -23.20
C SER A 143 0.01 -27.11 -24.69
N SER A 144 0.22 -28.12 -25.52
CA SER A 144 0.14 -28.00 -26.97
C SER A 144 -0.48 -29.26 -27.58
N VAL A 145 -1.66 -29.06 -28.18
CA VAL A 145 -2.13 -29.66 -29.44
C VAL A 145 -2.28 -31.18 -29.50
N ASN A 146 -3.53 -31.65 -29.40
CA ASN A 146 -4.22 -32.40 -30.46
C ASN A 146 -5.73 -32.44 -30.20
#